data_AF-A0A355RII2-F1
#
_entry.id   AF-A0A355RII2-F1
#
_cell.length_a   1.000
_cell.length_b   1.000
_cell.length_c   1.000
_cell.angle_alpha   90.00
_cell.angle_beta   90.00
_cell.angle_gamma   90.00
#
_symmetry.space_group_name_H-M   'P 1'
#
loop_
_entity.id
_entity.type
_entity.pdbx_description
1 polymer ?
#
loop_
_entity_poly.entity_id
_entity_poly.type
_entity_poly.pdbx_seq_one_letter_code
_entity_poly.pdbx_strand_id
1 'polypeptide(L)'
;MAASDPFGFDISVSSSKKKNPRGRRSMSGASDTSTRLCEHEGCQEAGKFRAPKAPDVLDDFFWFCKDHVREYNLKWNFFNGTTEAEINAQRSKDKVWERETKDFRDTEARAWARLGIEDPHQVLGEKATKNPGKSGGSAGSGRRPPP
;
A
#
# COMPACT_ATOMS: atom_id res chain seq x y z
N MET A 1 33.81 -15.90 -10.09
CA MET A 1 34.38 -14.78 -10.86
C MET A 1 33.24 -13.80 -11.14
N ALA A 2 33.08 -12.73 -10.36
CA ALA A 2 32.06 -11.73 -10.63
C ALA A 2 32.55 -10.84 -11.78
N ALA A 3 31.78 -10.77 -12.87
CA ALA A 3 32.05 -9.84 -13.96
C ALA A 3 31.95 -8.42 -13.40
N SER A 4 33.03 -7.65 -13.53
CA SER A 4 33.09 -6.24 -13.16
C SER A 4 32.16 -5.45 -14.07
N ASP A 5 30.99 -5.09 -13.55
CA ASP A 5 30.05 -4.17 -14.19
C ASP A 5 30.78 -2.86 -14.51
N PRO A 6 30.80 -2.38 -15.78
CA PRO A 6 31.53 -1.18 -16.19
C PRO A 6 31.11 0.10 -15.45
N PHE A 7 30.00 0.07 -14.71
CA PHE A 7 29.50 1.17 -13.91
C PHE A 7 29.78 1.04 -12.40
N GLY A 8 30.52 0.02 -11.97
CA GLY A 8 30.94 -0.14 -10.57
C GLY A 8 29.82 -0.51 -9.60
N PHE A 9 28.66 -0.96 -10.09
CA PHE A 9 27.55 -1.40 -9.24
C PHE A 9 27.73 -2.86 -8.84
N ASP A 10 28.01 -3.09 -7.55
CA ASP A 10 28.04 -4.43 -6.97
C ASP A 10 26.60 -4.92 -6.69
N ILE A 11 26.03 -5.68 -7.63
CA ILE A 11 24.68 -6.26 -7.56
C ILE A 11 24.64 -7.56 -6.72
N SER A 12 25.75 -7.96 -6.11
CA SER A 12 25.78 -9.23 -5.34
C SER A 12 24.75 -9.24 -4.21
N VAL A 13 24.13 -10.42 -4.01
CA VAL A 13 23.16 -10.64 -2.92
C VAL A 13 23.80 -10.40 -1.55
N SER A 14 25.11 -10.62 -1.42
CA SER A 14 25.88 -10.35 -0.20
C SER A 14 26.04 -8.85 0.07
N SER A 15 26.38 -8.04 -0.93
CA SER A 15 26.55 -6.59 -0.77
C SER A 15 25.21 -5.89 -0.47
N SER A 16 24.15 -6.28 -1.20
CA SER A 16 22.79 -5.78 -1.00
C SER A 16 22.23 -6.16 0.37
N LYS A 17 22.46 -7.39 0.85
CA LYS A 17 22.04 -7.83 2.18
C LYS A 17 22.82 -7.12 3.30
N LYS A 18 24.08 -6.74 3.06
CA LYS A 18 24.89 -5.92 3.99
C LYS A 18 24.43 -4.46 4.05
N LYS A 19 24.01 -3.88 2.91
CA LYS A 19 23.51 -2.50 2.81
C LYS A 19 22.05 -2.33 3.25
N ASN A 20 21.30 -3.40 3.48
CA ASN A 20 19.88 -3.30 3.84
C ASN A 20 19.70 -3.08 5.35
N PRO A 21 19.37 -1.86 5.82
CA PRO A 21 19.16 -1.58 7.24
C PRO A 21 17.89 -2.26 7.81
N ARG A 22 17.06 -2.87 6.94
CA ARG A 22 15.84 -3.58 7.35
C ARG A 22 16.06 -5.08 7.60
N GLY A 23 17.22 -5.62 7.23
CA GLY A 23 17.44 -7.08 7.16
C GLY A 23 17.67 -7.81 8.49
N ARG A 24 17.85 -7.10 9.61
CA ARG A 24 18.17 -7.71 10.91
C ARG A 24 17.43 -7.06 12.07
N ARG A 25 16.16 -6.68 11.89
CA ARG A 25 15.30 -6.36 13.04
C ARG A 25 14.85 -7.68 13.65
N SER A 26 15.10 -7.86 14.94
CA SER A 26 14.55 -8.99 15.67
C SER A 26 13.01 -8.89 15.66
N MET A 27 12.34 -10.04 15.76
CA MET A 27 10.86 -10.12 15.73
C MET A 27 10.17 -9.31 16.84
N SER A 28 10.94 -8.84 17.83
CA SER A 28 10.45 -8.04 18.96
C SER A 28 10.23 -6.56 18.62
N GLY A 29 10.65 -6.08 17.43
CA GLY A 29 10.52 -4.67 17.05
C GLY A 29 11.42 -3.72 17.86
N ALA A 30 12.30 -4.27 18.71
CA ALA A 30 13.26 -3.51 19.49
C ALA A 30 14.40 -2.98 18.61
N SER A 31 14.79 -1.73 18.82
CA SER A 31 16.03 -1.18 18.27
C SER A 31 17.16 -1.46 19.26
N ASP A 32 17.92 -2.52 19.03
CA ASP A 32 19.03 -2.90 19.90
C ASP A 32 20.16 -1.85 19.92
N THR A 33 20.21 -0.96 18.93
CA THR A 33 21.20 0.12 18.79
C THR A 33 20.75 1.47 19.37
N SER A 34 19.56 1.57 19.96
CA SER A 34 19.10 2.85 20.52
C SER A 34 19.84 3.18 21.82
N THR A 35 20.42 4.37 21.87
CA THR A 35 21.09 4.96 23.05
C THR A 35 20.17 5.92 23.81
N ARG A 36 18.90 6.02 23.41
CA ARG A 36 17.94 6.98 23.98
C ARG A 36 17.40 6.49 25.32
N LEU A 37 17.04 7.42 26.20
CA LEU A 37 16.30 7.13 27.43
C LEU A 37 14.80 7.06 27.13
N CYS A 38 14.06 6.41 28.03
CA CYS A 38 12.61 6.39 28.00
C CYS A 38 12.05 7.81 28.18
N GLU A 39 11.09 8.20 27.34
CA GLU A 39 10.42 9.51 27.41
C GLU A 39 9.24 9.54 28.40
N HIS A 40 9.01 8.45 29.15
CA HIS A 40 8.00 8.42 30.20
C HIS A 40 8.47 9.16 31.47
N GLU A 41 7.57 9.91 32.10
CA GLU A 41 7.88 10.71 33.29
C GLU A 41 8.45 9.83 34.41
N GLY A 42 9.64 10.18 34.90
CA GLY A 42 10.31 9.46 35.99
C GLY A 42 10.99 8.14 35.60
N CYS A 43 11.01 7.75 34.33
CA CYS A 43 11.68 6.53 33.88
C CYS A 43 13.09 6.81 33.33
N GLN A 44 14.10 6.10 33.83
CA GLN A 44 15.50 6.20 33.35
C GLN A 44 15.96 4.96 32.57
N GLU A 45 15.03 4.09 32.17
CA GLU A 45 15.35 2.89 31.39
C GLU A 45 15.70 3.22 29.93
N ALA A 46 16.36 2.27 29.25
CA ALA A 46 16.70 2.43 27.83
C ALA A 46 15.45 2.41 26.93
N GLY A 47 15.28 3.47 26.15
CA GLY A 47 14.24 3.64 25.13
C GLY A 47 14.55 2.81 23.89
N LYS A 48 14.16 1.54 23.91
CA LYS A 48 14.41 0.58 22.80
C LYS A 48 13.25 0.44 21.83
N PHE A 49 12.07 0.95 22.20
CA PHE A 49 10.87 0.78 21.40
C PHE A 49 10.34 2.14 20.97
N ARG A 50 9.96 2.25 19.70
CA ARG A 50 9.38 3.46 19.13
C ARG A 50 7.85 3.38 19.17
N ALA A 51 7.20 4.48 19.50
CA ALA A 51 5.74 4.62 19.45
C ALA A 51 5.36 5.90 18.66
N PRO A 52 4.33 5.86 17.79
CA PRO A 52 3.91 7.04 17.03
C PRO A 52 3.29 8.08 17.96
N LYS A 53 3.58 9.38 17.76
CA LYS A 53 3.00 10.46 18.59
C LYS A 53 1.54 10.75 18.26
N ALA A 54 1.21 10.75 16.97
CA ALA A 54 -0.11 11.03 16.45
C ALA A 54 -0.37 10.11 15.24
N PRO A 55 -1.64 9.76 14.94
CA PRO A 55 -1.96 9.01 13.73
C PRO A 55 -1.56 9.76 12.45
N ASP A 56 -1.62 11.08 12.46
CA ASP A 56 -1.35 11.94 11.30
C ASP A 56 0.14 12.29 11.13
N VAL A 57 0.94 12.19 12.21
CA VAL A 57 2.36 12.54 12.17
C VAL A 57 3.19 11.27 12.02
N LEU A 58 3.58 11.00 10.77
CA LEU A 58 4.27 9.78 10.37
C LEU A 58 5.74 9.73 10.79
N ASP A 59 6.40 10.88 10.93
CA ASP A 59 7.85 10.96 11.11
C ASP A 59 8.28 11.15 12.58
N ASP A 60 7.35 11.49 13.47
CA ASP A 60 7.63 11.71 14.88
C ASP A 60 7.29 10.50 15.75
N PHE A 61 8.26 10.11 16.57
CA PHE A 61 8.14 8.95 17.46
C PHE A 61 8.62 9.27 18.87
N PHE A 62 7.91 8.73 19.86
CA PHE A 62 8.37 8.60 21.23
C PHE A 62 9.22 7.35 21.41
N TRP A 63 10.22 7.43 22.29
CA TRP A 63 11.08 6.31 22.65
C TRP A 63 10.79 5.84 24.06
N PHE A 64 10.43 4.57 24.20
CA PHE A 64 9.98 3.99 25.46
C PHE A 64 10.72 2.68 25.77
N CYS A 65 10.72 2.33 27.05
CA CYS A 65 11.12 1.01 27.50
C CYS A 65 10.01 -0.02 27.25
N LYS A 66 10.25 -1.28 27.63
CA LYS A 66 9.33 -2.39 27.34
C LYS A 66 7.97 -2.23 28.02
N ASP A 67 7.95 -1.71 29.24
CA ASP A 67 6.74 -1.64 30.05
C ASP A 67 5.89 -0.43 29.65
N HIS A 68 6.51 0.75 29.48
CA HIS A 68 5.79 1.94 29.04
C HIS A 68 5.25 1.83 27.61
N VAL A 69 5.91 1.10 26.70
CA VAL A 69 5.32 0.81 25.37
C VAL A 69 4.03 0.00 25.48
N ARG A 70 3.96 -0.95 26.40
CA ARG A 70 2.75 -1.76 26.57
C ARG A 70 1.60 -0.90 27.06
N GLU A 71 1.86 -0.06 28.05
CA GLU A 71 0.86 0.89 28.56
C GLU A 71 0.42 1.89 27.49
N TYR A 72 1.36 2.39 26.69
CA TYR A 72 1.07 3.29 25.58
C TYR A 72 0.18 2.61 24.54
N ASN A 73 0.55 1.41 24.10
CA ASN A 73 -0.21 0.65 23.10
C ASN A 73 -1.61 0.26 23.59
N LEU A 74 -1.76 -0.02 24.90
CA LEU A 74 -3.07 -0.30 25.49
C LEU A 74 -3.98 0.93 25.49
N LYS A 75 -3.41 2.13 25.66
CA LYS A 75 -4.15 3.40 25.64
C LYS A 75 -4.34 3.96 24.22
N TRP A 76 -3.55 3.49 23.25
CA TRP A 76 -3.55 4.01 21.90
C TRP A 76 -4.85 3.67 21.15
N ASN A 77 -5.50 4.70 20.63
CA ASN A 77 -6.67 4.57 19.76
C ASN A 77 -6.51 5.49 18.56
N PHE A 78 -6.47 4.91 17.36
CA PHE A 78 -6.32 5.63 16.10
C PHE A 78 -7.48 6.60 15.82
N PHE A 79 -8.70 6.25 16.25
CA PHE A 79 -9.91 7.05 16.05
C PHE A 79 -10.21 7.99 17.23
N ASN A 80 -9.23 8.25 18.10
CA ASN A 80 -9.43 9.19 19.20
C ASN A 80 -9.53 10.62 18.64
N GLY A 81 -10.72 11.22 18.74
CA GLY A 81 -11.00 12.57 18.23
C GLY A 81 -11.65 12.61 16.84
N THR A 82 -11.89 11.46 16.18
CA THR A 82 -12.64 11.42 14.92
C THR A 82 -14.14 11.38 15.16
N THR A 83 -14.90 11.99 14.25
CA THR A 83 -16.36 11.97 14.30
C THR A 83 -16.91 10.60 13.87
N GLU A 84 -18.13 10.28 14.29
CA GLU A 84 -18.79 9.02 13.91
C GLU A 84 -18.97 8.91 12.38
N ALA A 85 -19.17 10.05 11.70
CA ALA A 85 -19.27 10.13 10.25
C ALA A 85 -17.96 9.72 9.56
N GLU A 86 -16.81 10.20 10.04
CA GLU A 86 -15.49 9.85 9.52
C GLU A 86 -15.17 8.37 9.75
N ILE A 87 -15.52 7.84 10.93
CA ILE A 87 -15.37 6.41 11.23
C ILE A 87 -16.24 5.57 10.27
N ASN A 88 -17.47 5.99 9.99
CA ASN A 88 -18.33 5.30 9.05
C ASN A 88 -17.79 5.38 7.60
N ALA A 89 -17.29 6.54 7.20
CA ALA A 89 -16.67 6.72 5.89
C ALA A 89 -15.44 5.80 5.73
N GLN A 90 -14.55 5.73 6.72
CA GLN A 90 -13.40 4.83 6.68
C GLN A 90 -13.84 3.36 6.63
N ARG A 91 -14.79 2.95 7.48
CA ARG A 91 -15.38 1.60 7.43
C ARG A 91 -16.00 1.27 6.07
N SER A 92 -16.58 2.24 5.38
CA SER A 92 -17.16 2.03 4.06
C SER A 92 -16.08 1.83 2.98
N LYS A 93 -14.98 2.57 3.06
CA LYS A 93 -13.82 2.42 2.16
C LYS A 93 -13.08 1.12 2.37
N ASP A 94 -12.91 0.71 3.63
CA ASP A 94 -12.22 -0.53 4.01
C ASP A 94 -12.91 -1.76 3.42
N LYS A 95 -14.24 -1.74 3.24
CA LYS A 95 -15.00 -2.84 2.60
C LYS A 95 -14.50 -3.15 1.18
N VAL A 96 -13.97 -2.16 0.49
CA VAL A 96 -13.49 -2.27 -0.89
C VAL A 96 -11.97 -2.12 -0.94
N TRP A 97 -11.28 -2.33 0.18
CA TRP A 97 -9.82 -2.19 0.28
C TRP A 97 -9.31 -0.84 -0.21
N GLU A 98 -10.07 0.23 0.09
CA GLU A 98 -9.83 1.61 -0.37
C GLU A 98 -9.73 1.77 -1.89
N ARG A 99 -10.15 0.75 -2.66
CA ARG A 99 -10.29 0.83 -4.11
C ARG A 99 -11.75 1.08 -4.44
N GLU A 100 -12.08 2.33 -4.71
CA GLU A 100 -13.44 2.70 -5.08
C GLU A 100 -13.91 1.88 -6.29
N THR A 101 -14.94 1.06 -6.09
CA THR A 101 -15.60 0.36 -7.19
C THR A 101 -16.53 1.33 -7.87
N LYS A 102 -16.41 1.43 -9.19
CA LYS A 102 -17.40 2.15 -9.99
C LYS A 102 -18.77 1.49 -9.79
N ASP A 103 -19.79 2.30 -9.52
CA ASP A 103 -21.16 1.81 -9.50
C ASP A 103 -21.47 1.14 -10.85
N PHE A 104 -22.12 -0.03 -10.79
CA PHE A 104 -22.54 -0.73 -12.00
C PHE A 104 -23.56 0.08 -12.82
N ARG A 105 -24.27 1.00 -12.16
CA ARG A 105 -25.21 1.91 -12.81
C ARG A 105 -24.44 3.07 -13.43
N ASP A 106 -24.53 3.20 -14.74
CA ASP A 106 -24.02 4.37 -15.44
C ASP A 106 -24.93 5.57 -15.16
N THR A 107 -24.44 6.51 -14.34
CA THR A 107 -25.14 7.76 -14.02
C THR A 107 -25.24 8.66 -15.26
N GLU A 108 -24.28 8.55 -16.18
CA GLU A 108 -24.25 9.29 -17.42
C GLU A 108 -25.21 8.68 -18.45
N ALA A 109 -25.49 7.37 -18.42
CA ALA A 109 -26.46 6.75 -19.33
C ALA A 109 -27.84 7.43 -19.28
N ARG A 110 -28.25 7.96 -18.12
CA ARG A 110 -29.47 8.79 -18.01
C ARG A 110 -29.33 10.16 -18.68
N ALA A 111 -28.15 10.74 -18.70
CA ALA A 111 -27.86 11.99 -19.41
C ALA A 111 -27.76 11.76 -20.94
N TRP A 112 -27.13 10.67 -21.37
CA TRP A 112 -27.07 10.22 -22.77
C TRP A 112 -28.46 9.87 -23.32
N ALA A 113 -29.31 9.20 -22.52
CA ALA A 113 -30.69 8.88 -22.90
C ALA A 113 -31.54 10.13 -23.17
N ARG A 114 -31.28 11.25 -22.49
CA ARG A 114 -31.95 12.55 -22.79
C ARG A 114 -31.52 13.15 -24.12
N LEU A 115 -30.32 12.80 -24.59
CA LEU A 115 -29.77 13.17 -25.89
C LEU A 115 -30.16 12.16 -26.99
N GLY A 116 -31.00 11.16 -26.67
CA GLY A 116 -31.45 10.14 -27.62
C GLY A 116 -30.40 9.06 -27.91
N ILE A 117 -29.37 8.95 -27.07
CA ILE A 117 -28.27 7.99 -27.21
C ILE A 117 -28.47 6.92 -26.13
N GLU A 118 -28.82 5.70 -26.54
CA GLU A 118 -29.18 4.59 -25.63
C GLU A 118 -27.94 3.92 -25.02
N ASP A 119 -26.81 3.95 -25.72
CA ASP A 119 -25.52 3.44 -25.27
C ASP A 119 -24.43 4.51 -25.53
N PRO A 120 -23.64 4.92 -24.53
CA PRO A 120 -22.52 5.86 -24.70
C PRO A 120 -21.58 5.50 -25.86
N HIS A 121 -21.46 4.21 -26.19
CA HIS A 121 -20.63 3.75 -27.30
C HIS A 121 -21.21 4.02 -28.69
N GLN A 122 -22.50 4.37 -28.82
CA GLN A 122 -23.10 4.79 -30.10
C GLN A 122 -22.46 6.06 -30.66
N VAL A 123 -21.91 6.93 -29.80
CA VAL A 123 -21.20 8.16 -30.20
C VAL A 123 -19.96 7.86 -31.05
N LEU A 124 -19.33 6.70 -30.83
CA LEU A 124 -18.15 6.26 -31.58
C LEU A 124 -18.52 5.69 -32.97
N GLY A 125 -19.81 5.63 -33.31
CA GLY A 125 -20.33 5.18 -34.61
C GLY A 125 -20.03 3.70 -34.89
N GLU A 126 -20.01 3.32 -36.17
CA GLU A 126 -19.80 1.92 -36.61
C GLU A 126 -18.46 1.28 -36.18
N LYS A 127 -17.53 2.06 -35.62
CA LYS A 127 -16.21 1.63 -35.18
C LYS A 127 -16.11 1.37 -33.67
N ALA A 128 -17.20 1.52 -32.92
CA ALA A 128 -17.20 1.54 -31.45
C ALA A 128 -16.68 0.28 -30.75
N THR A 129 -16.77 -0.90 -31.35
CA THR A 129 -16.25 -2.16 -30.77
C THR A 129 -15.86 -3.21 -31.81
N LYS A 130 -15.75 -2.85 -33.09
CA LYS A 130 -15.23 -3.78 -34.10
C LYS A 130 -13.70 -3.73 -34.06
N ASN A 131 -13.09 -4.58 -33.23
CA ASN A 131 -11.76 -5.10 -33.54
C ASN A 131 -11.99 -6.18 -34.60
N PRO A 132 -11.75 -5.93 -35.90
CA PRO A 132 -11.82 -6.97 -36.90
C PRO A 132 -10.65 -7.91 -36.63
N GLY A 133 -10.88 -8.92 -35.79
CA GLY A 133 -9.90 -9.97 -35.53
C GLY A 133 -9.33 -10.42 -36.87
N LYS A 134 -7.99 -10.49 -36.96
CA LYS A 134 -7.24 -10.67 -38.21
C LYS A 134 -7.85 -11.79 -39.05
N SER A 135 -8.48 -11.42 -40.17
CA SER A 135 -9.09 -12.36 -41.11
C SER A 135 -8.00 -13.31 -41.61
N GLY A 136 -8.30 -14.62 -41.54
CA GLY A 136 -7.34 -15.72 -41.62
C GLY A 136 -6.28 -15.62 -42.71
N GLY A 137 -5.05 -15.97 -42.34
CA GLY A 137 -3.92 -16.09 -43.25
C GLY A 137 -2.58 -16.23 -42.51
N SER A 138 -2.34 -17.41 -41.93
CA SER A 138 -1.02 -18.10 -41.86
C SER A 138 -1.01 -19.07 -40.68
N ALA A 139 -0.82 -20.36 -40.99
CA ALA A 139 -0.53 -21.40 -40.04
C ALA A 139 0.77 -21.08 -39.28
N GLY A 140 0.66 -20.84 -37.97
CA GLY A 140 1.80 -20.70 -37.07
C GLY A 140 1.49 -21.39 -35.74
N SER A 141 2.27 -22.41 -35.40
CA SER A 141 2.06 -23.32 -34.27
C SER A 141 1.94 -22.60 -32.91
N GLY A 142 0.75 -22.61 -32.32
CA GLY A 142 0.56 -22.25 -30.91
C GLY A 142 0.84 -23.46 -30.02
N ARG A 143 1.95 -23.43 -29.26
CA ARG A 143 2.22 -24.42 -28.20
C ARG A 143 1.13 -24.33 -27.15
N ARG A 144 0.28 -25.35 -27.05
CA ARG A 144 -0.64 -25.52 -25.93
C ARG A 144 0.15 -26.04 -24.72
N PRO A 145 -0.08 -25.51 -23.50
CA PRO A 145 0.46 -26.12 -22.29
C PRO A 145 -0.21 -27.49 -22.03
N PRO A 146 0.53 -28.47 -21.47
CA PRO A 146 0.02 -29.82 -21.23
C PRO A 146 -1.06 -29.86 -20.13
N PRO A 147 -1.87 -30.95 -20.08
CA PRO A 147 -3.00 -31.09 -19.16
C PRO A 147 -2.59 -31.16 -17.68
#